data_AF-A0A7C2M7Y5-F1
#
_entry.id   AF-A0A7C2M7Y5-F1
#
_cell.length_a   1.000
_cell.length_b   1.000
_cell.length_c   1.000
_cell.angle_alpha   90.00
_cell.angle_beta   90.00
_cell.angle_gamma   90.00
#
_symmetry.space_group_name_H-M   'P 1'
#
loop_
_entity.id
_entity.type
_entity.pdbx_description
1 polymer ?
#
loop_
_entity_poly.entity_id
_entity_poly.type
_entity_poly.pdbx_seq_one_letter_code
_entity_poly.pdbx_strand_id
1 'polypeptide(L)'
;MFKHFITLQWKAFVRSSSFGKSLGLKILMGFLALYFALLFLMLGLGLYPLLKEFYPGEEPLLMANQFLLSWFVLELVVRFMVQTLPVISIKPLLATPVPKKKVVDYVLVKSLFSFFNFLPLLVIIPFGIFTMYNSEMSTWSVMGWMVAVFALDLCVNYINFLLKKKFADNLKSLLPYVVLVAVFILLEYFGIFSISETFAFALDYVVENPLLALVPIIFLAGLYLWNRKVLESRFYLDESLRGKVQEVNTRDFGWTRKFGDIAPFLQLDLKLIWRNKRPRTLIFMSLILLGYGMIFYPEDNY
;
A
#
# COMPACT_ATOMS: atom_id res chain seq x y z
N MET A 1 -21.71 -16.84 9.45
CA MET A 1 -20.56 -16.31 10.22
C MET A 1 -19.90 -15.10 9.54
N PHE A 2 -19.45 -15.17 8.28
CA PHE A 2 -18.93 -14.00 7.54
C PHE A 2 -19.91 -12.80 7.53
N LYS A 3 -21.19 -13.06 7.23
CA LYS A 3 -22.27 -12.05 7.32
C LYS A 3 -22.35 -11.40 8.70
N HIS A 4 -22.22 -12.19 9.77
CA HIS A 4 -22.27 -11.70 11.15
C HIS A 4 -21.09 -10.77 11.47
N PHE A 5 -19.88 -11.10 11.01
CA PHE A 5 -18.71 -10.23 11.16
C PHE A 5 -18.89 -8.88 10.45
N ILE A 6 -19.45 -8.88 9.24
CA ILE A 6 -19.78 -7.65 8.52
C ILE A 6 -20.78 -6.81 9.33
N THR A 7 -21.83 -7.43 9.86
CA THR A 7 -22.81 -6.73 10.72
C THR A 7 -22.19 -6.15 11.98
N LEU A 8 -21.29 -6.88 12.65
CA LEU A 8 -20.59 -6.40 13.84
C LEU A 8 -19.69 -5.20 13.53
N GLN A 9 -18.98 -5.22 12.39
CA GLN A 9 -18.16 -4.09 11.96
C GLN A 9 -19.00 -2.87 11.63
N TRP A 10 -20.13 -3.04 10.97
CA TRP A 10 -21.06 -1.94 10.69
C TRP A 10 -21.58 -1.31 11.98
N LYS A 11 -22.01 -2.15 12.94
CA LYS A 11 -22.45 -1.69 14.27
C LYS A 11 -21.32 -0.98 15.02
N ALA A 12 -20.08 -1.49 14.96
CA ALA A 12 -18.92 -0.86 15.60
C ALA A 12 -18.57 0.49 14.96
N PHE A 13 -18.64 0.59 13.64
CA PHE A 13 -18.39 1.83 12.90
C PHE A 13 -19.42 2.91 13.27
N VAL A 14 -20.71 2.58 13.22
CA VAL A 14 -21.81 3.52 13.53
C VAL A 14 -21.80 3.95 15.00
N ARG A 15 -21.43 3.05 15.93
CA ARG A 15 -21.38 3.33 17.37
C ARG A 15 -20.07 3.99 17.84
N SER A 16 -19.10 4.20 16.95
CA SER A 16 -17.82 4.81 17.33
C SER A 16 -18.01 6.29 17.71
N SER A 17 -17.42 6.73 18.83
CA SER A 17 -17.47 8.12 19.29
C SER A 17 -16.82 9.11 18.31
N SER A 18 -15.99 8.62 17.38
CA SER A 18 -15.40 9.36 16.27
C SER A 18 -16.34 9.53 15.07
N PHE A 19 -17.46 8.81 15.00
CA PHE A 19 -18.33 8.80 13.82
C PHE A 19 -18.85 10.20 13.45
N GLY A 20 -19.21 11.01 14.46
CA GLY A 20 -19.64 12.42 14.28
C GLY A 20 -18.48 13.41 14.12
N LYS A 21 -17.35 13.21 14.82
CA LYS A 21 -16.17 14.11 14.74
C LYS A 21 -15.40 14.03 13.41
N SER A 22 -15.74 13.08 12.54
CA SER A 22 -15.01 12.77 11.29
C SER A 22 -15.86 12.88 10.03
N LEU A 23 -17.04 13.54 10.08
CA LEU A 23 -17.92 13.63 8.91
C LEU A 23 -17.21 14.27 7.69
N GLY A 24 -16.51 15.39 7.90
CA GLY A 24 -15.71 16.03 6.85
C GLY A 24 -14.61 15.12 6.29
N LEU A 25 -13.92 14.36 7.15
CA LEU A 25 -12.92 13.37 6.72
C LEU A 25 -13.55 12.25 5.88
N LYS A 26 -14.74 11.77 6.24
CA LYS A 26 -15.46 10.74 5.48
C LYS A 26 -15.93 11.24 4.12
N ILE A 27 -16.43 12.48 4.05
CA ILE A 27 -16.80 13.13 2.79
C ILE A 27 -15.56 13.25 1.91
N LEU A 28 -14.43 13.73 2.46
CA LEU A 28 -13.16 13.81 1.74
C LEU A 28 -12.69 12.44 1.25
N MET A 29 -12.77 11.39 2.08
CA MET A 29 -12.43 10.02 1.68
C MET A 29 -13.32 9.50 0.56
N GLY A 30 -14.63 9.78 0.61
CA GLY A 30 -15.58 9.39 -0.45
C GLY A 30 -15.32 10.13 -1.76
N PHE A 31 -15.06 11.44 -1.69
CA PHE A 31 -14.68 12.25 -2.85
C PHE A 31 -13.37 11.74 -3.47
N LEU A 32 -12.34 11.49 -2.66
CA LEU A 32 -11.05 10.99 -3.13
C LEU A 32 -11.19 9.59 -3.77
N ALA A 33 -12.01 8.73 -3.19
CA ALA A 33 -12.31 7.41 -3.76
C ALA A 33 -13.00 7.54 -5.13
N LEU A 34 -14.00 8.41 -5.26
CA LEU A 34 -14.66 8.66 -6.54
C LEU A 34 -13.71 9.25 -7.57
N TYR A 35 -12.88 10.21 -7.17
CA TYR A 35 -11.86 10.83 -8.00
C TYR A 35 -10.88 9.80 -8.58
N PHE A 36 -10.31 8.93 -7.73
CA PHE A 36 -9.41 7.88 -8.20
C PHE A 36 -10.13 6.82 -9.04
N ALA A 37 -11.37 6.46 -8.72
CA ALA A 37 -12.15 5.55 -9.54
C ALA A 37 -12.35 6.11 -10.96
N LEU A 38 -12.68 7.40 -11.07
CA LEU A 38 -12.86 8.06 -12.36
C LEU A 38 -11.53 8.14 -13.13
N LEU A 39 -10.41 8.48 -12.47
CA LEU A 39 -9.09 8.47 -13.09
C LEU A 39 -8.70 7.10 -13.65
N PHE A 40 -8.87 6.03 -12.88
CA PHE A 40 -8.54 4.68 -13.32
C PHE A 40 -9.47 4.22 -14.44
N LEU A 41 -10.75 4.59 -14.41
CA LEU A 41 -11.68 4.30 -15.49
C LEU A 41 -11.29 5.03 -16.78
N MET A 42 -10.95 6.33 -16.70
CA MET A 42 -10.46 7.09 -17.85
C MET A 42 -9.16 6.50 -18.39
N LEU A 43 -8.25 6.08 -17.51
CA LEU A 43 -7.03 5.38 -17.91
C LEU A 43 -7.38 4.08 -18.64
N GLY A 44 -8.26 3.23 -18.12
CA GLY A 44 -8.68 1.99 -18.76
C GLY A 44 -9.29 2.19 -20.15
N LEU A 45 -10.15 3.21 -20.30
CA LEU A 45 -10.78 3.55 -21.58
C LEU A 45 -9.79 4.18 -22.58
N GLY A 46 -8.87 5.01 -22.08
CA GLY A 46 -7.90 5.73 -22.89
C GLY A 46 -6.64 4.93 -23.22
N LEU A 47 -6.32 3.87 -22.49
CA LEU A 47 -5.05 3.15 -22.62
C LEU A 47 -4.90 2.50 -24.00
N TYR A 48 -5.95 1.84 -24.51
CA TYR A 48 -5.91 1.21 -25.84
C TYR A 48 -5.65 2.21 -26.98
N PRO A 49 -6.46 3.28 -27.16
CA PRO A 49 -6.21 4.25 -28.23
C PRO A 49 -4.87 4.98 -28.04
N LEU A 50 -4.47 5.28 -26.81
CA LEU A 50 -3.19 5.94 -26.51
C LEU A 50 -2.02 5.07 -26.95
N LEU A 51 -2.01 3.78 -26.59
CA LEU A 51 -0.94 2.86 -27.01
C LEU A 51 -0.88 2.70 -28.54
N LYS A 52 -2.04 2.66 -29.21
CA LYS A 52 -2.11 2.59 -30.68
C LYS A 52 -1.58 3.85 -31.36
N GLU A 53 -1.74 5.02 -30.74
CA GLU A 53 -1.24 6.29 -31.26
C GLU A 53 0.28 6.44 -31.05
N PHE A 54 0.79 6.11 -29.87
CA PHE A 54 2.21 6.26 -29.53
C PHE A 54 3.09 5.17 -30.14
N TYR A 55 2.57 3.96 -30.32
CA TYR A 55 3.30 2.82 -30.87
C TYR A 55 2.57 2.25 -32.09
N PRO A 56 2.51 3.01 -33.19
CA PRO A 56 1.84 2.55 -34.39
C PRO A 56 2.59 1.35 -34.98
N GLY A 57 1.94 0.19 -35.02
CA GLY A 57 2.50 -1.06 -35.58
C GLY A 57 2.67 -2.19 -34.56
N GLU A 58 2.59 -1.89 -33.27
CA GLU A 58 2.58 -2.90 -32.21
C GLU A 58 1.15 -3.14 -31.71
N GLU A 59 0.86 -4.38 -31.30
CA GLU A 59 -0.41 -4.71 -30.68
C GLU A 59 -0.52 -4.06 -29.28
N PRO A 60 -1.54 -3.22 -29.00
CA PRO A 60 -1.63 -2.47 -27.76
C PRO A 60 -1.57 -3.32 -26.48
N LEU A 61 -2.09 -4.56 -26.53
CA LEU A 61 -2.04 -5.47 -25.38
C LEU A 61 -0.61 -5.95 -25.09
N LEU A 62 0.17 -6.29 -26.11
CA LEU A 62 1.56 -6.72 -25.96
C LEU A 62 2.42 -5.55 -25.46
N MET A 63 2.18 -4.35 -25.98
CA MET A 63 2.82 -3.14 -25.47
C MET A 63 2.47 -2.89 -24.00
N ALA A 64 1.20 -3.10 -23.59
CA ALA A 64 0.82 -2.98 -22.19
C ALA A 64 1.58 -3.96 -21.27
N ASN A 65 1.90 -5.17 -21.75
CA ASN A 65 2.65 -6.16 -20.98
C ASN A 65 4.05 -5.68 -20.57
N GLN A 66 4.70 -4.85 -21.39
CA GLN A 66 6.00 -4.25 -21.08
C GLN A 66 5.94 -3.33 -19.85
N PHE A 67 4.79 -2.67 -19.61
CA PHE A 67 4.61 -1.73 -18.49
C PHE A 67 4.04 -2.39 -17.22
N LEU A 68 3.49 -3.60 -17.30
CA LEU A 68 2.79 -4.23 -16.17
C LEU A 68 3.69 -4.54 -14.97
N LEU A 69 4.95 -4.91 -15.18
CA LEU A 69 5.87 -5.12 -14.06
C LEU A 69 6.09 -3.83 -13.28
N SER A 70 6.36 -2.73 -13.98
CA SER A 70 6.51 -1.40 -13.41
C SER A 70 5.24 -0.95 -12.67
N TRP A 71 4.07 -1.23 -13.25
CA TRP A 71 2.78 -1.02 -12.59
C TRP A 71 2.68 -1.76 -11.25
N PHE A 72 2.96 -3.07 -11.22
CA PHE A 72 2.87 -3.88 -10.00
C PHE A 72 3.88 -3.46 -8.93
N VAL A 73 5.09 -3.05 -9.33
CA VAL A 73 6.11 -2.52 -8.40
C VAL A 73 5.64 -1.20 -7.79
N LEU A 74 5.16 -0.27 -8.60
CA LEU A 74 4.63 1.01 -8.13
C LEU A 74 3.44 0.78 -7.19
N GLU A 75 2.53 -0.10 -7.59
CA GLU A 75 1.38 -0.48 -6.80
C GLU A 75 1.79 -1.09 -5.45
N LEU A 76 2.78 -1.98 -5.42
CA LEU A 76 3.31 -2.54 -4.19
C LEU A 76 3.86 -1.45 -3.26
N VAL A 77 4.60 -0.47 -3.80
CA VAL A 77 5.14 0.66 -3.04
C VAL A 77 4.01 1.51 -2.45
N VAL A 78 3.03 1.88 -3.28
CA VAL A 78 1.88 2.70 -2.84
C VAL A 78 1.07 1.96 -1.78
N ARG A 79 0.76 0.68 -1.99
CA ARG A 79 0.07 -0.16 -1.00
C ARG A 79 0.87 -0.31 0.27
N PHE A 80 2.19 -0.47 0.16
CA PHE A 80 3.06 -0.57 1.33
C PHE A 80 3.08 0.73 2.15
N MET A 81 2.98 1.89 1.51
CA MET A 81 2.87 3.18 2.22
C MET A 81 1.47 3.41 2.80
N VAL A 82 0.41 3.21 2.00
CA VAL A 82 -0.94 3.68 2.33
C VAL A 82 -1.81 2.61 3.00
N GLN A 83 -1.78 1.36 2.52
CA GLN A 83 -2.74 0.32 2.91
C GLN A 83 -2.36 -0.28 4.27
N THR A 84 -3.07 0.03 5.34
CA THR A 84 -2.81 -0.63 6.64
C THR A 84 -3.22 -2.10 6.59
N LEU A 85 -2.53 -2.95 7.36
CA LEU A 85 -2.95 -4.35 7.52
C LEU A 85 -4.40 -4.37 8.05
N PRO A 86 -5.29 -5.19 7.49
CA PRO A 86 -6.65 -5.34 7.99
C PRO A 86 -6.64 -6.06 9.34
N VAL A 87 -6.29 -5.33 10.40
CA VAL A 87 -6.32 -5.85 11.77
C VAL A 87 -7.76 -5.76 12.26
N ILE A 88 -8.47 -6.90 12.35
CA ILE A 88 -9.64 -6.92 13.24
C ILE A 88 -9.11 -6.69 14.65
N SER A 89 -9.79 -5.88 15.46
CA SER A 89 -9.51 -5.84 16.89
C SER A 89 -9.60 -7.26 17.44
N ILE A 90 -8.44 -7.89 17.66
CA ILE A 90 -8.35 -9.29 18.04
C ILE A 90 -8.87 -9.46 19.47
N LYS A 91 -8.67 -8.45 20.33
CA LYS A 91 -9.01 -8.49 21.76
C LYS A 91 -10.48 -8.87 22.04
N PRO A 92 -11.50 -8.25 21.41
CA PRO A 92 -12.90 -8.68 21.59
C PRO A 92 -13.21 -10.10 21.11
N LEU A 93 -12.49 -10.61 20.10
CA LEU A 93 -12.76 -11.93 19.52
C LEU A 93 -12.13 -13.08 20.30
N LEU A 94 -11.08 -12.81 21.08
CA LEU A 94 -10.46 -13.81 21.96
C LEU A 94 -11.42 -14.30 23.06
N ALA A 95 -12.38 -13.49 23.47
CA ALA A 95 -13.40 -13.85 24.45
C ALA A 95 -14.59 -14.63 23.83
N THR A 96 -14.66 -14.73 22.50
CA THR A 96 -15.74 -15.45 21.80
C THR A 96 -15.28 -16.82 21.32
N PRO A 97 -16.17 -17.83 21.24
CA PRO A 97 -15.83 -19.18 20.80
C PRO A 97 -15.67 -19.27 19.26
N VAL A 98 -14.95 -18.32 18.65
CA VAL A 98 -14.63 -18.34 17.22
C VAL A 98 -13.20 -18.88 17.05
N PRO A 99 -12.99 -19.94 16.25
CA PRO A 99 -11.65 -20.48 16.05
C PRO A 99 -10.78 -19.46 15.31
N LYS A 100 -9.53 -19.28 15.77
CA LYS A 100 -8.54 -18.33 15.23
C LYS A 100 -8.42 -18.40 13.70
N LYS A 101 -8.38 -19.63 13.17
CA LYS A 101 -8.36 -19.94 11.73
C LYS A 101 -9.44 -19.18 10.95
N LYS A 102 -10.68 -19.19 11.45
CA LYS A 102 -11.82 -18.53 10.81
C LYS A 102 -11.72 -17.01 10.84
N VAL A 103 -11.07 -16.45 11.88
CA VAL A 103 -10.82 -15.01 11.97
C VAL A 103 -9.74 -14.59 10.97
N VAL A 104 -8.65 -15.36 10.89
CA VAL A 104 -7.57 -15.13 9.90
C VAL A 104 -8.10 -15.25 8.47
N ASP A 105 -8.85 -16.31 8.16
CA ASP A 105 -9.48 -16.49 6.86
C ASP A 105 -10.42 -15.32 6.52
N TYR A 106 -11.19 -14.83 7.50
CA TYR A 106 -12.04 -13.64 7.30
C TYR A 106 -11.22 -12.39 6.95
N VAL A 107 -10.10 -12.15 7.64
CA VAL A 107 -9.21 -11.01 7.36
C VAL A 107 -8.67 -11.08 5.93
N LEU A 108 -8.16 -12.25 5.52
CA LEU A 108 -7.57 -12.44 4.20
C LEU A 108 -8.61 -12.32 3.09
N VAL A 109 -9.75 -13.00 3.21
CA VAL A 109 -10.84 -12.90 2.23
C VAL A 109 -11.38 -11.47 2.15
N LYS A 110 -11.55 -10.79 3.29
CA LYS A 110 -11.99 -9.38 3.29
C LYS A 110 -11.01 -8.49 2.52
N SER A 111 -9.71 -8.76 2.59
CA SER A 111 -8.71 -7.95 1.89
C SER A 111 -8.82 -8.01 0.37
N LEU A 112 -9.34 -9.12 -0.18
CA LEU A 112 -9.59 -9.26 -1.62
C LEU A 112 -10.61 -8.23 -2.12
N PHE A 113 -11.54 -7.80 -1.28
CA PHE A 113 -12.56 -6.79 -1.59
C PHE A 113 -12.16 -5.38 -1.15
N SER A 114 -10.86 -5.09 -1.06
CA SER A 114 -10.37 -3.76 -0.73
C SER A 114 -10.50 -2.79 -1.91
N PHE A 115 -10.62 -1.50 -1.62
CA PHE A 115 -10.65 -0.45 -2.65
C PHE A 115 -9.41 -0.49 -3.55
N PHE A 116 -8.25 -0.88 -3.01
CA PHE A 116 -7.02 -1.03 -3.78
C PHE A 116 -7.11 -2.11 -4.86
N ASN A 117 -7.76 -3.25 -4.61
CA ASN A 117 -7.94 -4.28 -5.64
C ASN A 117 -9.08 -3.94 -6.62
N PHE A 118 -9.97 -3.03 -6.24
CA PHE A 118 -11.04 -2.58 -7.12
C PHE A 118 -10.52 -1.61 -8.19
N LEU A 119 -9.53 -0.78 -7.85
CA LEU A 119 -8.98 0.23 -8.77
C LEU A 119 -8.39 -0.39 -10.06
N PRO A 120 -7.48 -1.39 -10.01
CA PRO A 120 -6.94 -2.04 -11.20
C PRO A 120 -8.02 -2.64 -12.12
N LEU A 121 -9.12 -3.15 -11.58
CA LEU A 121 -10.23 -3.67 -12.39
C LEU A 121 -10.85 -2.61 -13.30
N LEU A 122 -10.87 -1.34 -12.86
CA LEU A 122 -11.35 -0.22 -13.68
C LEU A 122 -10.41 0.11 -14.85
N VAL A 123 -9.18 -0.41 -14.84
CA VAL A 123 -8.25 -0.32 -15.97
C VAL A 123 -8.33 -1.60 -16.81
N ILE A 124 -8.18 -2.76 -16.17
CA ILE A 124 -8.10 -4.08 -16.81
C ILE A 124 -9.37 -4.39 -17.62
N ILE A 125 -10.55 -4.18 -17.03
CA ILE A 125 -11.82 -4.55 -17.68
C ILE A 125 -12.08 -3.67 -18.91
N PRO A 126 -12.08 -2.33 -18.84
CA PRO A 126 -12.32 -1.51 -20.02
C PRO A 126 -11.24 -1.70 -21.10
N PHE A 127 -9.96 -1.77 -20.71
CA PHE A 127 -8.86 -2.01 -21.66
C PHE A 127 -9.00 -3.37 -22.37
N GLY A 128 -9.31 -4.43 -21.61
CA GLY A 128 -9.53 -5.76 -22.16
C GLY A 128 -10.73 -5.79 -23.11
N ILE A 129 -11.85 -5.16 -22.74
CA ILE A 129 -13.03 -5.05 -23.61
C ILE A 129 -12.68 -4.30 -24.91
N PHE A 130 -11.99 -3.16 -24.82
CA PHE A 130 -11.56 -2.42 -26.02
C PHE A 130 -10.64 -3.27 -26.91
N THR A 131 -9.74 -4.03 -26.31
CA THR A 131 -8.85 -4.95 -27.04
C THR A 131 -9.66 -6.03 -27.76
N MET A 132 -10.65 -6.64 -27.11
CA MET A 132 -11.51 -7.66 -27.74
C MET A 132 -12.27 -7.16 -28.97
N TYR A 133 -12.65 -5.87 -29.01
CA TYR A 133 -13.41 -5.31 -30.12
C TYR A 133 -12.53 -4.73 -31.25
N ASN A 134 -11.32 -4.29 -30.93
CA ASN A 134 -10.47 -3.54 -31.87
C ASN A 134 -9.21 -4.28 -32.34
N SER A 135 -8.87 -5.41 -31.72
CA SER A 135 -7.75 -6.27 -32.15
C SER A 135 -8.26 -7.55 -32.82
N GLU A 136 -7.38 -8.22 -33.54
CA GLU A 136 -7.66 -9.53 -34.16
C GLU A 136 -7.53 -10.70 -33.15
N MET A 137 -7.23 -10.41 -31.88
CA MET A 137 -7.03 -11.43 -30.85
C MET A 137 -8.33 -12.14 -30.47
N SER A 138 -8.23 -13.44 -30.20
CA SER A 138 -9.35 -14.21 -29.68
C SER A 138 -9.85 -13.65 -28.35
N THR A 139 -11.17 -13.58 -28.18
CA THR A 139 -11.80 -13.21 -26.90
C THR A 139 -11.28 -14.08 -25.74
N TRP A 140 -10.99 -15.36 -26.00
CA TRP A 140 -10.46 -16.27 -24.99
C TRP A 140 -9.06 -15.85 -24.51
N SER A 141 -8.21 -15.38 -25.42
CA SER A 141 -6.88 -14.86 -25.12
C SER A 141 -6.91 -13.64 -24.21
N VAL A 142 -7.76 -12.67 -24.55
CA VAL A 142 -7.90 -11.46 -23.73
C VAL A 142 -8.52 -11.77 -22.36
N MET A 143 -9.46 -12.73 -22.27
CA MET A 143 -10.00 -13.19 -20.99
C MET A 143 -8.93 -13.84 -20.11
N GLY A 144 -8.10 -14.73 -20.67
CA GLY A 144 -6.99 -15.35 -19.95
C GLY A 144 -6.02 -14.30 -19.42
N TRP A 145 -5.67 -13.32 -20.26
CA TRP A 145 -4.84 -12.19 -19.87
C TRP A 145 -5.44 -11.38 -18.72
N MET A 146 -6.72 -10.96 -18.81
CA MET A 146 -7.37 -10.19 -17.74
C MET A 146 -7.38 -10.95 -16.41
N VAL A 147 -7.65 -12.26 -16.45
CA VAL A 147 -7.63 -13.13 -15.26
C VAL A 147 -6.23 -13.21 -14.68
N ALA A 148 -5.20 -13.38 -15.52
CA ALA A 148 -3.81 -13.46 -15.09
C ALA A 148 -3.34 -12.15 -14.43
N VAL A 149 -3.58 -11.01 -15.07
CA VAL A 149 -3.21 -9.68 -14.56
C VAL A 149 -3.94 -9.38 -13.25
N PHE A 150 -5.23 -9.69 -13.15
CA PHE A 150 -5.96 -9.50 -11.89
C PHE A 150 -5.49 -10.47 -10.79
N ALA A 151 -5.17 -11.72 -11.11
CA ALA A 151 -4.59 -12.65 -10.14
C ALA A 151 -3.22 -12.16 -9.62
N LEU A 152 -2.40 -11.56 -10.49
CA LEU A 152 -1.14 -10.93 -10.11
C LEU A 152 -1.34 -9.69 -9.23
N ASP A 153 -2.34 -8.85 -9.50
CA ASP A 153 -2.72 -7.75 -8.60
C ASP A 153 -3.06 -8.26 -7.18
N LEU A 154 -3.85 -9.33 -7.10
CA LEU A 154 -4.16 -9.96 -5.82
C LEU A 154 -2.92 -10.58 -5.15
N CYS A 155 -1.93 -11.04 -5.93
CA CYS A 155 -0.65 -11.47 -5.39
C CYS A 155 0.11 -10.30 -4.76
N VAL A 156 0.14 -9.13 -5.42
CA VAL A 156 0.73 -7.90 -4.88
C VAL A 156 0.09 -7.53 -3.54
N ASN A 157 -1.23 -7.66 -3.41
CA ASN A 157 -1.93 -7.45 -2.12
C ASN A 157 -1.39 -8.37 -1.01
N TYR A 158 -1.24 -9.67 -1.28
CA TYR A 158 -0.76 -10.62 -0.27
C TYR A 158 0.74 -10.51 0.00
N ILE A 159 1.55 -10.14 -1.00
CA ILE A 159 2.96 -9.81 -0.82
C ILE A 159 3.08 -8.58 0.09
N ASN A 160 2.28 -7.53 -0.15
CA ASN A 160 2.25 -6.35 0.71
C ASN A 160 1.98 -6.72 2.17
N PHE A 161 1.07 -7.66 2.44
CA PHE A 161 0.77 -8.10 3.81
C PHE A 161 1.96 -8.79 4.48
N LEU A 162 2.65 -9.67 3.75
CA LEU A 162 3.86 -10.32 4.23
C LEU A 162 4.98 -9.30 4.51
N LEU A 163 5.20 -8.34 3.61
CA LEU A 163 6.19 -7.27 3.78
C LEU A 163 5.84 -6.40 4.98
N LYS A 164 4.60 -5.90 5.08
CA LYS A 164 4.16 -5.08 6.22
C LYS A 164 4.34 -5.82 7.53
N LYS A 165 4.04 -7.12 7.57
CA LYS A 165 4.23 -7.90 8.79
C LYS A 165 5.71 -8.13 9.10
N LYS A 166 6.56 -8.37 8.10
CA LYS A 166 8.02 -8.56 8.27
C LYS A 166 8.72 -7.30 8.76
N PHE A 167 8.29 -6.13 8.28
CA PHE A 167 8.94 -4.84 8.56
C PHE A 167 8.20 -3.98 9.60
N ALA A 168 7.16 -4.51 10.24
CA ALA A 168 6.38 -3.78 11.25
C ALA A 168 7.23 -3.29 12.42
N ASP A 169 8.18 -4.11 12.88
CA ASP A 169 8.98 -3.82 14.08
C ASP A 169 10.22 -2.97 13.78
N ASN A 170 10.78 -3.08 12.58
CA ASN A 170 11.98 -2.33 12.20
C ASN A 170 11.95 -1.96 10.71
N LEU A 171 11.45 -0.76 10.41
CA LEU A 171 11.39 -0.27 9.03
C LEU A 171 12.78 -0.15 8.38
N LYS A 172 13.87 0.01 9.16
CA LYS A 172 15.23 0.10 8.60
C LYS A 172 15.69 -1.19 7.94
N SER A 173 15.15 -2.34 8.33
CA SER A 173 15.51 -3.62 7.69
C SER A 173 14.92 -3.79 6.28
N LEU A 174 14.07 -2.85 5.84
CA LEU A 174 13.57 -2.76 4.46
C LEU A 174 14.62 -2.18 3.50
N LEU A 175 15.61 -1.43 4.00
CA LEU A 175 16.59 -0.69 3.21
C LEU A 175 17.41 -1.58 2.23
N PRO A 176 17.92 -2.77 2.63
CA PRO A 176 18.62 -3.66 1.70
C PRO A 176 17.75 -4.11 0.51
N TYR A 177 16.45 -4.30 0.72
CA TYR A 177 15.51 -4.71 -0.34
C TYR A 177 15.21 -3.57 -1.30
N VAL A 178 15.11 -2.33 -0.79
CA VAL A 178 14.95 -1.14 -1.63
C VAL A 178 16.20 -0.93 -2.50
N VAL A 179 17.39 -1.10 -1.92
CA VAL A 179 18.64 -1.02 -2.68
C VAL A 179 18.68 -2.10 -3.77
N LEU A 180 18.26 -3.34 -3.46
CA LEU A 180 18.18 -4.41 -4.45
C LEU A 180 17.24 -4.06 -5.61
N VAL A 181 16.04 -3.54 -5.32
CA VAL A 181 15.10 -3.10 -6.36
C VAL A 181 15.68 -1.94 -7.18
N ALA A 182 16.36 -0.99 -6.54
CA ALA A 182 17.03 0.11 -7.24
C ALA A 182 18.13 -0.40 -8.18
N VAL A 183 18.89 -1.43 -7.79
CA VAL A 183 19.89 -2.07 -8.67
C VAL A 183 19.20 -2.68 -9.91
N PHE A 184 18.08 -3.40 -9.75
CA PHE A 184 17.35 -3.93 -10.89
C PHE A 184 16.83 -2.84 -11.83
N ILE A 185 16.32 -1.73 -11.28
CA ILE A 185 15.89 -0.57 -12.08
C ILE A 185 17.07 0.03 -12.85
N LEU A 186 18.26 0.11 -12.25
CA LEU A 186 19.47 0.58 -12.94
C LEU A 186 19.91 -0.39 -14.04
N LEU A 187 19.88 -1.70 -13.79
CA LEU A 187 20.21 -2.71 -14.80
C LEU A 187 19.27 -2.65 -16.01
N GLU A 188 17.98 -2.41 -15.76
CA GLU A 188 16.97 -2.15 -16.79
C GLU A 188 17.29 -0.86 -17.57
N TYR A 189 17.56 0.24 -16.86
CA TYR A 189 17.87 1.55 -17.46
C TYR A 189 19.13 1.53 -18.34
N PHE A 190 20.16 0.78 -17.92
CA PHE A 190 21.40 0.63 -18.69
C PHE A 190 21.31 -0.46 -19.78
N GLY A 191 20.17 -1.15 -19.92
CA GLY A 191 19.98 -2.20 -20.92
C GLY A 191 20.85 -3.44 -20.70
N ILE A 192 21.35 -3.65 -19.47
CA ILE A 192 22.22 -4.80 -19.13
C ILE A 192 21.37 -6.07 -18.94
N PHE A 193 20.19 -5.92 -18.34
CA PHE A 193 19.22 -6.98 -18.12
C PHE A 193 17.82 -6.38 -18.02
N SER A 194 16.90 -6.72 -18.94
CA SER A 194 15.50 -6.30 -18.85
C SER A 194 14.66 -7.37 -18.16
N ILE A 195 14.29 -7.07 -16.91
CA ILE A 195 13.35 -7.91 -16.19
C ILE A 195 11.92 -7.65 -16.68
N SER A 196 11.63 -6.45 -17.19
CA SER A 196 10.31 -6.13 -17.74
C SER A 196 10.04 -6.89 -19.04
N GLU A 197 11.01 -7.06 -19.93
CA GLU A 197 10.87 -7.88 -21.15
C GLU A 197 10.59 -9.35 -20.80
N THR A 198 11.34 -9.90 -19.84
CA THR A 198 11.12 -11.28 -19.39
C THR A 198 9.72 -11.47 -18.80
N PHE A 199 9.25 -10.48 -18.04
CA PHE A 199 7.91 -10.48 -17.48
C PHE A 199 6.82 -10.32 -18.55
N ALA A 200 7.04 -9.43 -19.52
CA ALA A 200 6.16 -9.21 -20.65
C ALA A 200 6.01 -10.49 -21.48
N PHE A 201 7.13 -11.13 -21.82
CA PHE A 201 7.15 -12.41 -22.53
C PHE A 201 6.33 -13.49 -21.81
N ALA A 202 6.42 -13.56 -20.47
CA ALA A 202 5.61 -14.50 -19.70
C ALA A 202 4.10 -14.22 -19.80
N LEU A 203 3.70 -12.95 -19.92
CA LEU A 203 2.30 -12.56 -20.12
C LEU A 203 1.85 -12.73 -21.57
N ASP A 204 2.71 -12.47 -22.54
CA ASP A 204 2.44 -12.74 -23.96
C ASP A 204 2.15 -14.23 -24.16
N TYR A 205 2.91 -15.10 -23.47
CA TYR A 205 2.66 -16.54 -23.50
C TYR A 205 1.30 -16.94 -22.88
N VAL A 206 0.76 -16.14 -21.95
CA VAL A 206 -0.62 -16.32 -21.45
C VAL A 206 -1.64 -15.89 -22.50
N VAL A 207 -1.36 -14.87 -23.31
CA VAL A 207 -2.24 -14.46 -24.42
C VAL A 207 -2.31 -15.56 -25.47
N GLU A 208 -1.18 -16.17 -25.80
CA GLU A 208 -1.11 -17.33 -26.71
C GLU A 208 -1.80 -18.57 -26.12
N ASN A 209 -1.61 -18.82 -24.82
CA ASN A 209 -2.11 -20.01 -24.12
C ASN A 209 -2.94 -19.60 -22.88
N PRO A 210 -4.24 -19.29 -23.02
CA PRO A 210 -5.02 -18.63 -21.97
C PRO A 210 -5.22 -19.45 -20.70
N LEU A 211 -5.05 -20.78 -20.79
CA LEU A 211 -5.05 -21.69 -19.63
C LEU A 211 -3.90 -21.41 -18.65
N LEU A 212 -2.81 -20.79 -19.11
CA LEU A 212 -1.69 -20.41 -18.26
C LEU A 212 -2.05 -19.30 -17.26
N ALA A 213 -3.20 -18.65 -17.40
CA ALA A 213 -3.77 -17.78 -16.37
C ALA A 213 -4.00 -18.51 -15.03
N LEU A 214 -4.04 -19.85 -15.04
CA LEU A 214 -4.06 -20.65 -13.81
C LEU A 214 -2.75 -20.54 -12.99
N VAL A 215 -1.61 -20.25 -13.62
CA VAL A 215 -0.32 -20.12 -12.93
C VAL A 215 -0.35 -19.00 -11.87
N PRO A 216 -0.70 -17.74 -12.18
CA PRO A 216 -0.82 -16.70 -11.17
C PRO A 216 -1.94 -16.98 -10.15
N ILE A 217 -3.00 -17.71 -10.51
CA ILE A 217 -4.04 -18.14 -9.56
C ILE A 217 -3.49 -19.15 -8.54
N ILE A 218 -2.70 -20.13 -8.99
CA ILE A 218 -2.04 -21.11 -8.11
C ILE A 218 -1.05 -20.39 -7.20
N PHE A 219 -0.28 -19.43 -7.74
CA PHE A 219 0.64 -18.61 -6.97
C PHE A 219 -0.10 -17.78 -5.89
N LEU A 220 -1.25 -17.19 -6.25
CA LEU A 220 -2.13 -16.47 -5.32
C LEU A 220 -2.60 -17.38 -4.17
N ALA A 221 -3.00 -18.63 -4.48
CA ALA A 221 -3.40 -19.60 -3.47
C ALA A 221 -2.23 -19.97 -2.53
N GLY A 222 -1.00 -20.12 -3.07
CA GLY A 222 0.21 -20.30 -2.27
C GLY A 222 0.46 -19.14 -1.31
N LEU A 223 0.36 -17.90 -1.80
CA LEU A 223 0.49 -16.69 -0.98
C LEU A 223 -0.61 -16.58 0.09
N TYR A 224 -1.83 -17.00 -0.21
CA TYR A 224 -2.92 -17.09 0.77
C TYR A 224 -2.56 -18.03 1.93
N LEU A 225 -2.10 -19.24 1.61
CA LEU A 225 -1.71 -20.24 2.61
C LEU A 225 -0.52 -19.76 3.45
N TRP A 226 0.46 -19.10 2.83
CA TRP A 226 1.60 -18.52 3.55
C TRP A 226 1.15 -17.40 4.51
N ASN A 227 0.34 -16.45 4.02
CA ASN A 227 -0.22 -15.39 4.86
C ASN A 227 -1.01 -15.96 6.03
N ARG A 228 -1.84 -16.98 5.78
CA ARG A 228 -2.61 -17.67 6.82
C ARG A 228 -1.69 -18.24 7.91
N LYS A 229 -0.64 -18.98 7.52
CA LYS A 229 0.34 -19.53 8.47
C LYS A 229 1.03 -18.45 9.29
N VAL A 230 1.45 -17.35 8.65
CA VAL A 230 2.11 -16.23 9.32
C VAL A 230 1.17 -15.55 10.33
N LEU A 231 -0.08 -15.28 9.95
CA LEU A 231 -1.07 -14.63 10.83
C LEU A 231 -1.53 -15.53 11.98
N GLU A 232 -1.71 -16.83 11.75
CA GLU A 232 -2.07 -17.79 12.81
C GLU A 232 -0.96 -17.91 13.87
N SER A 233 0.31 -17.92 13.45
CA SER A 233 1.46 -18.07 14.36
C SER A 233 1.65 -16.94 15.37
N ARG A 234 1.13 -15.73 15.06
CA ARG A 234 1.30 -14.52 15.90
C ARG A 234 -0.01 -14.02 16.50
N PHE A 235 -1.04 -14.87 16.52
CA PHE A 235 -2.33 -14.60 17.17
C PHE A 235 -2.27 -14.68 18.71
N TYR A 236 -1.07 -14.78 19.31
CA TYR A 236 -0.88 -14.90 20.75
C TYR A 236 -0.85 -13.51 21.41
N LEU A 237 -1.46 -13.42 22.60
CA LEU A 237 -1.60 -12.21 23.42
C LEU A 237 -0.26 -11.54 23.74
N ASP A 238 0.83 -12.29 23.73
CA ASP A 238 2.18 -11.86 24.15
C ASP A 238 2.74 -10.73 23.29
N GLU A 239 2.42 -10.68 22.00
CA GLU A 239 2.88 -9.61 21.10
C GLU A 239 2.16 -8.27 21.43
N SER A 240 0.93 -8.34 21.98
CA SER A 240 0.16 -7.17 22.42
C SER A 240 0.46 -6.73 23.86
N LEU A 241 1.09 -7.60 24.65
CA LEU A 241 1.53 -7.35 26.03
C LEU A 241 2.98 -6.85 26.12
N ARG A 242 3.75 -6.93 25.02
CA ARG A 242 5.00 -6.16 24.87
C ARG A 242 4.65 -4.68 24.76
N GLY A 243 4.32 -4.08 25.91
CA GLY A 243 4.31 -2.64 26.06
C GLY A 243 5.64 -2.10 25.54
N LYS A 244 5.59 -1.06 24.72
CA LYS A 244 6.80 -0.33 24.29
C LYS A 244 7.60 -0.06 25.55
N VAL A 245 8.75 -0.73 25.69
CA VAL A 245 9.74 -0.36 26.69
C VAL A 245 10.13 1.06 26.30
N GLN A 246 9.52 2.05 26.96
CA GLN A 246 10.00 3.41 26.87
C GLN A 246 11.35 3.35 27.55
N GLU A 247 12.43 3.23 26.78
CA GLU A 247 13.73 3.65 27.24
C GLU A 247 13.54 5.06 27.77
N VAL A 248 13.64 5.20 29.10
CA VAL A 248 13.58 6.49 29.76
C VAL A 248 14.86 7.20 29.37
N ASN A 249 14.81 7.93 28.26
CA ASN A 249 15.93 8.72 27.79
C ASN A 249 16.00 9.97 28.69
N THR A 250 16.77 9.86 29.78
CA THR A 250 17.09 10.96 30.68
C THR A 250 18.03 11.93 29.95
N ARG A 251 17.47 12.74 29.05
CA ARG A 251 18.22 13.86 28.46
C ARG A 251 18.60 14.84 29.58
N ASP A 252 19.87 14.84 29.96
CA ASP A 252 20.43 15.88 30.82
C ASP A 252 20.85 17.07 29.94
N PHE A 253 20.26 18.24 30.20
CA PHE A 253 20.60 19.48 29.51
C PHE A 253 21.71 20.19 30.27
N GLY A 254 22.87 19.54 30.43
CA GLY A 254 23.99 20.04 31.24
C GLY A 254 24.49 21.43 30.82
N TRP A 255 24.31 21.81 29.55
CA TRP A 255 24.67 23.12 29.01
C TRP A 255 23.88 24.29 29.64
N THR A 256 22.71 24.05 30.24
CA THR A 256 21.92 25.12 30.86
C THR A 256 22.46 25.54 32.23
N ARG A 257 23.40 24.79 32.81
CA ARG A 257 24.03 25.14 34.10
C ARG A 257 24.76 26.49 34.07
N LYS A 258 25.13 26.96 32.88
CA LYS A 258 25.73 28.29 32.67
C LYS A 258 24.81 29.48 32.96
N PHE A 259 23.50 29.26 33.16
CA PHE A 259 22.53 30.32 33.45
C PHE A 259 22.25 30.51 34.95
N GLY A 260 23.06 29.93 35.83
CA GLY A 260 22.97 30.14 37.28
C GLY A 260 21.65 29.65 37.88
N ASP A 261 21.04 30.45 38.75
CA ASP A 261 19.88 30.08 39.56
C ASP A 261 18.62 29.73 38.76
N ILE A 262 18.53 30.19 37.50
CA ILE A 262 17.40 29.90 36.61
C ILE A 262 17.55 28.51 35.94
N ALA A 263 18.75 27.93 35.95
CA ALA A 263 19.06 26.69 35.24
C ALA A 263 18.09 25.53 35.56
N PRO A 264 17.67 25.27 36.82
CA PRO A 264 16.73 24.19 37.13
C PRO A 264 15.36 24.37 36.45
N PHE A 265 14.85 25.61 36.42
CA PHE A 265 13.58 25.93 35.76
C PHE A 265 13.68 25.76 34.24
N LEU A 266 14.78 26.25 33.65
CA LEU A 266 15.02 26.11 32.21
C LEU A 266 15.14 24.63 31.78
N GLN A 267 15.77 23.79 32.60
CA GLN A 267 15.84 22.35 32.33
C GLN A 267 14.47 21.68 32.40
N LEU A 268 13.62 22.09 33.34
CA LEU A 268 12.25 21.57 33.45
C LEU A 268 11.43 21.93 32.21
N ASP A 269 11.49 23.17 31.75
CA ASP A 269 10.76 23.62 30.56
C ASP A 269 11.24 22.90 29.29
N LEU A 270 12.56 22.77 29.10
CA LEU A 270 13.12 22.02 27.98
C LEU A 270 12.71 20.54 28.03
N LYS A 271 12.70 19.92 29.22
CA LYS A 271 12.20 18.56 29.39
C LYS A 271 10.71 18.46 29.05
N LEU A 272 9.88 19.42 29.46
CA LEU A 272 8.45 19.43 29.15
C LEU A 272 8.18 19.61 27.65
N ILE A 273 8.92 20.50 27.00
CA ILE A 273 8.81 20.72 25.55
C ILE A 273 9.19 19.46 24.80
N TRP A 274 10.34 18.87 25.15
CA TRP A 274 10.80 17.65 24.49
C TRP A 274 9.95 16.44 24.86
N ARG A 275 9.30 16.36 26.03
CA ARG A 275 8.43 15.23 26.40
C ARG A 275 7.10 15.23 25.63
N ASN A 276 6.54 16.40 25.36
CA ASN A 276 5.20 16.52 24.79
C ASN A 276 5.22 16.68 23.26
N LYS A 277 4.36 15.95 22.54
CA LYS A 277 4.30 16.00 21.06
C LYS A 277 4.00 17.41 20.55
N ARG A 278 3.00 18.08 21.14
CA ARG A 278 2.49 19.37 20.66
C ARG A 278 3.52 20.51 20.76
N PRO A 279 4.19 20.76 21.91
CA PRO A 279 5.24 21.79 22.01
C PRO A 279 6.46 21.46 21.16
N ARG A 280 6.86 20.19 21.10
CA ARG A 280 7.98 19.74 20.25
C ARG A 280 7.74 20.07 18.78
N THR A 281 6.55 19.75 18.27
CA THR A 281 6.17 20.06 16.88
C THR A 281 6.14 21.57 16.63
N LEU A 282 5.71 22.37 17.63
CA LEU A 282 5.67 23.82 17.50
C LEU A 282 7.07 24.42 17.27
N ILE A 283 8.11 23.95 17.98
CA ILE A 283 9.50 24.41 17.77
C ILE A 283 9.97 24.14 16.34
N PHE A 284 9.73 22.94 15.82
CA PHE A 284 10.14 22.62 14.45
C PHE A 284 9.36 23.44 13.43
N MET A 285 8.05 23.64 13.63
CA MET A 285 7.26 24.52 12.77
C MET A 285 7.74 25.96 12.82
N SER A 286 8.08 26.50 14.00
CA SER A 286 8.58 27.87 14.11
C SER A 286 9.93 28.04 13.43
N LEU A 287 10.82 27.05 13.51
CA LEU A 287 12.10 27.07 12.77
C LEU A 287 11.89 27.03 11.26
N ILE A 288 11.00 26.17 10.77
CA ILE A 288 10.65 26.13 9.34
C ILE A 288 10.02 27.44 8.89
N LEU A 289 9.11 28.01 9.68
CA LEU A 289 8.44 29.27 9.36
C LEU A 289 9.40 30.47 9.37
N LEU A 290 10.35 30.50 10.30
CA LEU A 290 11.43 31.51 10.29
C LEU A 290 12.31 31.38 9.05
N GLY A 291 12.61 30.15 8.63
CA GLY A 291 13.36 29.87 7.40
C GLY A 291 12.56 30.07 6.11
N TYR A 292 11.23 30.12 6.18
CA TYR A 292 10.33 30.24 5.02
C TYR A 292 10.63 31.49 4.20
N GLY A 293 10.94 32.62 4.85
CA GLY A 293 11.31 33.85 4.16
C GLY A 293 12.55 33.68 3.26
N MET A 294 13.54 32.89 3.68
CA MET A 294 14.78 32.68 2.93
C MET A 294 14.59 31.86 1.64
N ILE A 295 13.44 31.19 1.46
CA ILE A 295 13.12 30.47 0.22
C ILE A 295 12.81 31.45 -0.92
N PHE A 296 12.30 32.65 -0.61
CA PHE A 296 11.89 33.66 -1.61
C PHE A 296 12.94 34.74 -1.86
N TYR A 297 13.96 34.86 -1.01
CA TYR A 297 15.07 35.80 -1.21
C TYR A 297 15.94 35.56 -2.47
N PRO A 298 16.03 34.36 -3.08
CA PRO A 298 16.81 34.15 -4.31
C PRO A 298 16.07 34.51 -5.61
N GLU A 299 14.80 34.96 -5.56
CA GLU A 299 14.03 35.32 -6.75
C GLU A 299 14.07 36.83 -7.01
N ASP A 300 14.65 37.25 -8.15
CA ASP A 300 14.76 38.66 -8.59
C ASP A 300 13.41 39.31 -9.00
N ASN A 301 12.28 38.63 -8.79
CA ASN A 301 10.96 39.06 -9.27
C ASN A 301 10.06 39.69 -8.17
N TYR A 302 10.67 40.27 -7.13
CA TYR A 302 10.03 41.23 -6.22
C TYR A 302 10.91 42.46 -5.98
#